data_AF-A0A5P2BPS9-F1
#
_entry.id   AF-A0A5P2BPS9-F1
#
_cell.length_a   1.000
_cell.length_b   1.000
_cell.length_c   1.000
_cell.angle_alpha   90.00
_cell.angle_beta   90.00
_cell.angle_gamma   90.00
#
_symmetry.space_group_name_H-M   'P 1'
#
loop_
_entity.id
_entity.type
_entity.pdbx_description
1 polymer ?
#
loop_
_entity_poly.entity_id
_entity_poly.type
_entity_poly.pdbx_seq_one_letter_code
_entity_poly.pdbx_strand_id
1 'polypeptide(L)'
;MRARGINYDTGFLPGEELSRKDFTPETVRHDMRVIAGGLHCDAVRISGREPERLSIAARHAADAGLEVWFAPFPVDHPRDQLLPYFADCAARAEAVRESGADVVFVAGCEVSAFCGGFLPGQTYGDRLRAMADADMEWWSSLGPVQDSVNAFLSQVAATVRRHFGGRITYASAPWEAVDWAPFDVVGVDAYRAAYNADSFRDELRAHMSHGKPVAVTEYGTCAYRGAGERGGMAWQVPRDAIPDEDEQARYLTELLDIFEEEGVDTALWFTFAGYSRPGEHDPGSYGVVRMLDERRWEPKKVFHTMAARNTDKRGEE
;
A
#
# COMPACT_ATOMS: atom_id res chain seq x y z
N MET A 1 3.52 -17.67 -5.91
CA MET A 1 2.76 -16.51 -5.37
C MET A 1 1.27 -16.66 -5.70
N ARG A 2 0.38 -16.49 -4.72
CA ARG A 2 -1.07 -16.70 -4.83
C ARG A 2 -1.79 -15.56 -5.57
N ALA A 3 -1.51 -14.31 -5.22
CA ALA A 3 -2.21 -13.16 -5.83
C ALA A 3 -1.24 -12.05 -6.25
N ARG A 4 -1.47 -11.48 -7.44
CA ARG A 4 -0.80 -10.25 -7.89
C ARG A 4 -1.82 -9.13 -7.99
N GLY A 5 -1.52 -7.98 -7.41
CA GLY A 5 -2.49 -6.89 -7.33
C GLY A 5 -1.85 -5.51 -7.32
N ILE A 6 -2.69 -4.53 -7.05
CA ILE A 6 -2.34 -3.11 -7.11
C ILE A 6 -3.07 -2.33 -6.01
N ASN A 7 -2.47 -1.24 -5.55
CA ASN A 7 -3.11 -0.28 -4.68
C ASN A 7 -4.01 0.68 -5.48
N TYR A 8 -5.14 1.04 -4.91
CA TYR A 8 -6.10 1.99 -5.44
C TYR A 8 -6.37 3.07 -4.39
N ASP A 9 -5.91 4.29 -4.68
CA ASP A 9 -6.02 5.44 -3.79
C ASP A 9 -7.43 6.05 -3.83
N THR A 10 -8.06 6.16 -2.66
CA THR A 10 -9.36 6.82 -2.47
C THR A 10 -9.24 8.21 -1.84
N GLY A 11 -8.03 8.63 -1.48
CA GLY A 11 -7.70 9.86 -0.76
C GLY A 11 -7.26 9.56 0.67
N PHE A 12 -5.96 9.65 0.97
CA PHE A 12 -5.42 9.29 2.31
C PHE A 12 -4.79 10.45 3.09
N LEU A 13 -4.27 11.47 2.42
CA LEU A 13 -3.70 12.65 3.10
C LEU A 13 -4.78 13.58 3.69
N PRO A 14 -4.49 14.29 4.79
CA PRO A 14 -5.45 15.15 5.46
C PRO A 14 -5.67 16.50 4.74
N GLY A 15 -6.83 17.10 4.95
CA GLY A 15 -7.11 18.49 4.56
C GLY A 15 -6.98 18.77 3.06
N GLU A 16 -6.35 19.89 2.72
CA GLU A 16 -6.18 20.34 1.32
C GLU A 16 -5.20 19.48 0.52
N GLU A 17 -4.41 18.66 1.23
CA GLU A 17 -3.41 17.75 0.66
C GLU A 17 -4.02 16.40 0.24
N LEU A 18 -5.33 16.20 0.42
CA LEU A 18 -6.04 14.98 0.03
C LEU A 18 -5.58 14.50 -1.36
N SER A 19 -4.95 13.32 -1.37
CA SER A 19 -4.25 12.78 -2.55
C SER A 19 -5.18 12.60 -3.75
N ARG A 20 -6.47 12.36 -3.49
CA ARG A 20 -7.52 12.29 -4.49
C ARG A 20 -8.70 13.20 -4.14
N LYS A 21 -8.76 14.37 -4.77
CA LYS A 21 -9.85 15.35 -4.55
C LYS A 21 -11.14 14.90 -5.22
N ASP A 22 -11.07 14.52 -6.49
CA ASP A 22 -12.20 14.04 -7.27
C ASP A 22 -12.41 12.52 -7.09
N PHE A 23 -13.58 12.14 -6.59
CA PHE A 23 -13.96 10.76 -6.34
C PHE A 23 -15.43 10.57 -6.68
N THR A 24 -15.71 9.83 -7.74
CA THR A 24 -17.07 9.45 -8.13
C THR A 24 -17.18 7.92 -8.23
N PRO A 25 -18.32 7.33 -7.82
CA PRO A 25 -18.55 5.89 -7.99
C PRO A 25 -18.37 5.41 -9.44
N GLU A 26 -18.73 6.24 -10.43
CA GLU A 26 -18.62 5.91 -11.84
C GLU A 26 -17.18 5.74 -12.30
N THR A 27 -16.29 6.67 -11.91
CA THR A 27 -14.84 6.56 -12.18
C THR A 27 -14.27 5.34 -11.47
N VAL A 28 -14.65 5.12 -10.21
CA VAL A 28 -14.16 3.96 -9.43
C VAL A 28 -14.56 2.63 -10.07
N ARG A 29 -15.83 2.50 -10.49
CA ARG A 29 -16.29 1.31 -11.21
C ARG A 29 -15.57 1.09 -12.53
N HIS A 30 -15.24 2.16 -13.25
CA HIS A 30 -14.44 2.06 -14.48
C HIS A 30 -13.03 1.56 -14.18
N ASP A 31 -12.34 2.21 -13.24
CA ASP A 31 -10.97 1.86 -12.86
C ASP A 31 -10.89 0.41 -12.35
N MET A 32 -11.84 -0.07 -11.54
CA MET A 32 -11.87 -1.47 -11.07
C MET A 32 -12.01 -2.48 -12.21
N ARG A 33 -12.79 -2.17 -13.25
CA ARG A 33 -12.88 -3.02 -14.45
C ARG A 33 -11.59 -3.05 -15.24
N VAL A 34 -10.87 -1.93 -15.29
CA VAL A 34 -9.54 -1.86 -15.92
C VAL A 34 -8.53 -2.65 -15.10
N ILE A 35 -8.55 -2.56 -13.77
CA ILE A 35 -7.67 -3.33 -12.89
C ILE A 35 -7.91 -4.84 -13.06
N ALA A 36 -9.17 -5.29 -13.05
CA ALA A 36 -9.50 -6.70 -13.22
C ALA A 36 -9.27 -7.20 -14.67
N GLY A 37 -9.77 -6.46 -15.66
CA GLY A 37 -9.82 -6.94 -17.05
C GLY A 37 -8.65 -6.50 -17.92
N GLY A 38 -8.08 -5.33 -17.67
CA GLY A 38 -6.97 -4.76 -18.45
C GLY A 38 -5.59 -5.02 -17.86
N LEU A 39 -5.46 -5.03 -16.53
CA LEU A 39 -4.23 -5.40 -15.83
C LEU A 39 -4.20 -6.86 -15.37
N HIS A 40 -5.33 -7.57 -15.44
CA HIS A 40 -5.47 -8.96 -15.00
C HIS A 40 -5.06 -9.18 -13.54
N CYS A 41 -5.23 -8.17 -12.69
CA CYS A 41 -4.96 -8.28 -11.25
C CYS A 41 -5.92 -9.28 -10.58
N ASP A 42 -5.40 -10.02 -9.61
CA ASP A 42 -6.16 -10.93 -8.75
C ASP A 42 -6.77 -10.19 -7.55
N ALA A 43 -6.06 -9.16 -7.07
CA ALA A 43 -6.40 -8.41 -5.87
C ALA A 43 -6.24 -6.90 -6.04
N VAL A 44 -6.94 -6.12 -5.22
CA VAL A 44 -6.77 -4.66 -5.11
C VAL A 44 -6.73 -4.24 -3.66
N ARG A 45 -5.70 -3.47 -3.27
CA ARG A 45 -5.61 -2.78 -1.98
C ARG A 45 -6.26 -1.42 -2.09
N ILE A 46 -7.34 -1.21 -1.35
CA ILE A 46 -8.10 0.03 -1.38
C ILE A 46 -7.69 0.82 -0.16
N SER A 47 -6.89 1.87 -0.39
CA SER A 47 -6.34 2.70 0.67
C SER A 47 -6.97 4.08 0.70
N GLY A 48 -7.10 4.65 1.90
CA GLY A 48 -7.74 5.94 2.09
C GLY A 48 -8.15 6.25 3.50
N ARG A 49 -8.41 7.52 3.75
CA ARG A 49 -8.76 8.06 5.05
C ARG A 49 -10.25 7.97 5.34
N GLU A 50 -11.09 8.18 4.33
CA GLU A 50 -12.55 8.27 4.50
C GLU A 50 -13.23 6.89 4.37
N PRO A 51 -13.87 6.36 5.44
CA PRO A 51 -14.48 5.02 5.43
C PRO A 51 -15.54 4.82 4.33
N GLU A 52 -16.27 5.87 3.98
CA GLU A 52 -17.27 5.80 2.92
C GLU A 52 -16.64 5.63 1.53
N ARG A 53 -15.52 6.31 1.25
CA ARG A 53 -14.82 6.15 -0.03
C ARG A 53 -14.21 4.76 -0.16
N LEU A 54 -13.64 4.22 0.93
CA LEU A 54 -13.19 2.83 1.00
C LEU A 54 -14.35 1.87 0.70
N SER A 55 -15.51 2.08 1.31
CA SER A 55 -16.70 1.24 1.12
C SER A 55 -17.19 1.24 -0.34
N ILE A 56 -17.24 2.42 -0.97
CA ILE A 56 -17.64 2.56 -2.39
C ILE A 56 -16.68 1.79 -3.30
N ALA A 57 -15.37 1.99 -3.11
CA ALA A 57 -14.37 1.30 -3.92
C ALA A 57 -14.37 -0.21 -3.69
N ALA A 58 -14.53 -0.67 -2.44
CA ALA A 58 -14.54 -2.07 -2.08
C ALA A 58 -15.72 -2.83 -2.71
N ARG A 59 -16.91 -2.21 -2.74
CA ARG A 59 -18.07 -2.77 -3.45
C ARG A 59 -17.81 -2.92 -4.95
N HIS A 60 -17.23 -1.90 -5.59
CA HIS A 60 -16.91 -1.99 -7.02
C HIS A 60 -15.78 -2.95 -7.35
N ALA A 61 -14.81 -3.13 -6.45
CA ALA A 61 -13.78 -4.16 -6.58
C ALA A 61 -14.37 -5.57 -6.48
N ALA A 62 -15.24 -5.79 -5.49
CA ALA A 62 -15.99 -7.05 -5.35
C ALA A 62 -16.86 -7.36 -6.58
N ASP A 63 -17.60 -6.36 -7.10
CA ASP A 63 -18.39 -6.50 -8.33
C ASP A 63 -17.54 -6.85 -9.56
N ALA A 64 -16.27 -6.44 -9.57
CA ALA A 64 -15.31 -6.74 -10.63
C ALA A 64 -14.61 -8.10 -10.45
N GLY A 65 -14.89 -8.82 -9.35
CA GLY A 65 -14.30 -10.13 -9.04
C GLY A 65 -12.89 -10.08 -8.47
N LEU A 66 -12.46 -8.92 -7.94
CA LEU A 66 -11.15 -8.77 -7.30
C LEU A 66 -11.23 -9.18 -5.83
N GLU A 67 -10.18 -9.83 -5.32
CA GLU A 67 -9.96 -9.92 -3.88
C GLU A 67 -9.70 -8.51 -3.31
N VAL A 68 -10.43 -8.16 -2.25
CA VAL A 68 -10.40 -6.82 -1.66
C VAL A 68 -9.48 -6.78 -0.45
N TRP A 69 -8.42 -5.98 -0.53
CA TRP A 69 -7.60 -5.60 0.62
C TRP A 69 -8.09 -4.26 1.14
N PHE A 70 -9.01 -4.29 2.11
CA PHE A 70 -9.66 -3.11 2.68
C PHE A 70 -8.69 -2.43 3.65
N ALA A 71 -8.11 -1.29 3.26
CA ALA A 71 -6.98 -0.67 3.94
C ALA A 71 -7.27 0.76 4.45
N PRO A 72 -7.95 0.91 5.60
CA PRO A 72 -8.06 2.19 6.28
C PRO A 72 -6.69 2.81 6.56
N PHE A 73 -6.52 4.07 6.12
CA PHE A 73 -5.29 4.83 6.28
C PHE A 73 -5.57 6.21 6.94
N PRO A 74 -5.74 6.24 8.28
CA PRO A 74 -6.19 7.41 9.00
C PRO A 74 -5.05 8.39 9.31
N VAL A 75 -4.42 8.95 8.27
CA VAL A 75 -3.32 9.92 8.43
C VAL A 75 -3.74 11.08 9.33
N ASP A 76 -2.89 11.41 10.30
CA ASP A 76 -3.06 12.44 11.32
C ASP A 76 -4.28 12.28 12.25
N HIS A 77 -4.96 11.13 12.24
CA HIS A 77 -5.93 10.87 13.28
C HIS A 77 -5.22 10.79 14.64
N PRO A 78 -5.79 11.41 15.70
CA PRO A 78 -5.25 11.28 17.04
C PRO A 78 -5.54 9.87 17.57
N ARG A 79 -4.62 9.38 18.42
CA ARG A 79 -4.61 8.00 18.92
C ARG A 79 -5.94 7.55 19.54
N ASP A 80 -6.61 8.43 20.26
CA ASP A 80 -7.88 8.16 20.95
C ASP A 80 -9.07 7.97 20.01
N GLN A 81 -8.96 8.42 18.75
CA GLN A 81 -9.98 8.25 17.72
C GLN A 81 -9.75 7.02 16.82
N LEU A 82 -8.58 6.39 16.90
CA LEU A 82 -8.23 5.31 15.98
C LEU A 82 -9.03 4.02 16.21
N LEU A 83 -9.24 3.58 17.45
CA LEU A 83 -9.98 2.34 17.71
C LEU A 83 -11.45 2.40 17.24
N PRO A 84 -12.23 3.46 17.54
CA PRO A 84 -13.57 3.62 16.97
C PRO A 84 -13.55 3.67 15.43
N TYR A 85 -12.55 4.31 14.84
CA TYR A 85 -12.40 4.38 13.39
C TYR A 85 -12.14 3.00 12.76
N PHE A 86 -11.24 2.20 13.32
CA PHE A 86 -10.99 0.84 12.83
C PHE A 86 -12.20 -0.09 13.05
N ALA A 87 -13.00 0.11 14.11
CA ALA A 87 -14.25 -0.62 14.31
C ALA A 87 -15.28 -0.34 13.22
N ASP A 88 -15.49 0.93 12.85
CA ASP A 88 -16.37 1.32 11.73
C ASP A 88 -15.89 0.72 10.40
N CYS A 89 -14.58 0.84 10.12
CA CYS A 89 -13.99 0.26 8.92
C CYS A 89 -14.14 -1.27 8.88
N ALA A 90 -13.99 -1.96 10.01
CA ALA A 90 -14.13 -3.41 10.10
C ALA A 90 -15.57 -3.85 9.80
N ALA A 91 -16.57 -3.15 10.34
CA ALA A 91 -17.98 -3.42 10.03
C ALA A 91 -18.30 -3.19 8.54
N ARG A 92 -17.69 -2.16 7.92
CA ARG A 92 -17.84 -1.88 6.49
C ARG A 92 -17.18 -2.95 5.62
N ALA A 93 -15.99 -3.40 5.99
CA ALA A 93 -15.30 -4.50 5.33
C ALA A 93 -16.09 -5.82 5.43
N GLU A 94 -16.72 -6.07 6.58
CA GLU A 94 -17.60 -7.23 6.78
C GLU A 94 -18.83 -7.18 5.87
N ALA A 95 -19.46 -6.01 5.72
CA ALA A 95 -20.58 -5.84 4.80
C ALA A 95 -20.19 -6.13 3.33
N VAL A 96 -18.94 -5.86 2.93
CA VAL A 96 -18.42 -6.26 1.61
C VAL A 96 -18.19 -7.77 1.56
N ARG A 97 -17.66 -8.38 2.61
CA ARG A 97 -17.45 -9.84 2.69
C ARG A 97 -18.76 -10.62 2.63
N GLU A 98 -19.82 -10.11 3.27
CA GLU A 98 -21.16 -10.72 3.27
C GLU A 98 -21.81 -10.75 1.88
N SER A 99 -21.33 -9.96 0.91
CA SER A 99 -21.76 -10.08 -0.50
C SER A 99 -21.16 -11.29 -1.23
N GLY A 100 -20.23 -12.01 -0.59
CA GLY A 100 -19.54 -13.18 -1.14
C GLY A 100 -18.11 -12.88 -1.63
N ALA A 101 -17.61 -11.66 -1.45
CA ALA A 101 -16.25 -11.29 -1.83
C ALA A 101 -15.20 -11.80 -0.84
N ASP A 102 -14.02 -12.16 -1.34
CA ASP A 102 -12.83 -12.39 -0.52
C ASP A 102 -12.27 -11.05 -0.04
N VAL A 103 -12.26 -10.86 1.28
CA VAL A 103 -11.80 -9.61 1.91
C VAL A 103 -10.69 -9.89 2.92
N VAL A 104 -9.60 -9.12 2.82
CA VAL A 104 -8.54 -8.99 3.83
C VAL A 104 -8.61 -7.59 4.43
N PHE A 105 -8.64 -7.48 5.75
CA PHE A 105 -8.61 -6.18 6.43
C PHE A 105 -7.16 -5.80 6.75
N VAL A 106 -6.72 -4.63 6.29
CA VAL A 106 -5.38 -4.08 6.57
C VAL A 106 -5.51 -3.06 7.70
N ALA A 107 -5.02 -3.41 8.89
CA ALA A 107 -5.21 -2.68 10.15
C ALA A 107 -4.33 -1.43 10.30
N GLY A 108 -4.21 -0.64 9.22
CA GLY A 108 -3.36 0.54 9.13
C GLY A 108 -2.14 0.34 8.23
N CYS A 109 -1.43 1.45 8.01
CA CYS A 109 -0.23 1.53 7.20
C CYS A 109 0.75 2.46 7.91
N GLU A 110 1.92 1.94 8.27
CA GLU A 110 3.01 2.67 8.94
C GLU A 110 2.52 3.64 10.04
N VAL A 111 1.69 3.15 10.95
CA VAL A 111 0.96 3.99 11.93
C VAL A 111 1.89 4.77 12.86
N SER A 112 3.12 4.28 13.06
CA SER A 112 4.14 5.02 13.81
C SER A 112 4.43 6.40 13.21
N ALA A 113 4.46 6.51 11.88
CA ALA A 113 4.77 7.72 11.14
C ALA A 113 3.51 8.50 10.73
N PHE A 114 2.43 7.82 10.35
CA PHE A 114 1.26 8.49 9.79
C PHE A 114 0.15 8.81 10.79
N CYS A 115 0.06 8.11 11.92
CA CYS A 115 -0.93 8.42 12.95
C CYS A 115 -0.35 9.28 14.08
N GLY A 116 -1.21 10.01 14.78
CA GLY A 116 -0.80 10.79 15.95
C GLY A 116 -0.53 9.90 17.17
N GLY A 117 0.49 10.26 17.95
CA GLY A 117 0.74 9.68 19.28
C GLY A 117 1.76 8.53 19.33
N PHE A 118 2.57 8.36 18.28
CA PHE A 118 3.68 7.40 18.24
C PHE A 118 5.04 8.12 18.08
N LEU A 119 5.44 8.43 16.85
CA LEU A 119 6.64 9.25 16.61
C LEU A 119 6.39 10.72 16.98
N PRO A 120 7.45 11.46 17.38
CA PRO A 120 7.34 12.86 17.76
C PRO A 120 6.97 13.73 16.56
N GLY A 121 5.87 14.47 16.67
CA GLY A 121 5.42 15.42 15.66
C GLY A 121 3.89 15.57 15.67
N GLN A 122 3.40 16.78 15.41
CA GLN A 122 1.96 17.06 15.42
C GLN A 122 1.29 16.57 14.13
N THR A 123 1.96 16.78 12.99
CA THR A 123 1.49 16.34 11.68
C THR A 123 2.34 15.19 11.14
N TYR A 124 1.82 14.48 10.15
CA TYR A 124 2.56 13.42 9.46
C TYR A 124 3.82 14.01 8.81
N GLY A 125 3.73 15.22 8.27
CA GLY A 125 4.88 15.94 7.72
C GLY A 125 5.95 16.24 8.76
N ASP A 126 5.59 16.56 10.01
CA ASP A 126 6.57 16.74 11.09
C ASP A 126 7.26 15.44 11.46
N ARG A 127 6.52 14.33 11.51
CA ARG A 127 7.07 13.00 11.84
C ARG A 127 8.00 12.50 10.73
N LEU A 128 7.60 12.65 9.47
CA LEU A 128 8.46 12.31 8.32
C LEU A 128 9.73 13.16 8.27
N ARG A 129 9.62 14.46 8.59
CA ARG A 129 10.79 15.35 8.67
C ARG A 129 11.72 14.94 9.82
N ALA A 130 11.15 14.65 11.00
CA ALA A 130 11.94 14.18 12.14
C ALA A 130 12.69 12.88 11.82
N MET A 131 12.07 11.93 11.11
CA MET A 131 12.73 10.71 10.64
C MET A 131 13.82 11.00 9.60
N ALA A 132 13.58 11.91 8.67
CA ALA A 132 14.56 12.26 7.63
C ALA A 132 15.80 12.96 8.21
N ASP A 133 15.63 13.77 9.25
CA ASP A 133 16.69 14.51 9.93
C ASP A 133 17.35 13.72 11.09
N ALA A 134 16.83 12.53 11.41
CA ALA A 134 17.25 11.74 12.56
C ALA A 134 18.65 11.14 12.41
N ASP A 135 19.41 11.17 13.50
CA ASP A 135 20.67 10.45 13.62
C ASP A 135 20.47 9.03 14.19
N MET A 136 21.56 8.28 14.27
CA MET A 136 21.52 6.89 14.76
C MET A 136 21.12 6.78 16.23
N GLU A 137 21.38 7.81 17.05
CA GLU A 137 20.97 7.83 18.45
C GLU A 137 19.45 7.92 18.55
N TRP A 138 18.83 8.79 17.75
CA TRP A 138 17.38 8.89 17.65
C TRP A 138 16.75 7.56 17.21
N TRP A 139 17.28 6.92 16.15
CA TRP A 139 16.76 5.62 15.69
C TRP A 139 16.91 4.52 16.75
N SER A 140 18.01 4.51 17.48
CA SER A 140 18.24 3.56 18.58
C SER A 140 17.32 3.81 19.79
N SER A 141 16.78 5.03 19.93
CA SER A 141 15.89 5.41 21.03
C SER A 141 14.44 4.98 20.83
N LEU A 142 14.08 4.42 19.67
CA LEU A 142 12.68 4.13 19.32
C LEU A 142 12.07 2.90 20.01
N GLY A 143 12.78 2.18 20.88
CA GLY A 143 12.25 1.01 21.60
C GLY A 143 10.86 1.23 22.24
N PRO A 144 10.65 2.30 23.03
CA PRO A 144 9.33 2.62 23.60
C PRO A 144 8.24 2.93 22.55
N VAL A 145 8.63 3.45 21.38
CA VAL A 145 7.70 3.67 20.26
C VAL A 145 7.25 2.32 19.70
N GLN A 146 8.18 1.37 19.50
CA GLN A 146 7.87 0.02 19.04
C GLN A 146 6.90 -0.69 20.00
N ASP A 147 7.15 -0.61 21.30
CA ASP A 147 6.27 -1.19 22.33
C ASP A 147 4.86 -0.57 22.29
N SER A 148 4.79 0.76 22.14
CA SER A 148 3.53 1.50 22.05
C SER A 148 2.74 1.15 20.78
N VAL A 149 3.43 0.99 19.64
CA VAL A 149 2.83 0.56 18.36
C VAL A 149 2.29 -0.86 18.49
N ASN A 150 3.08 -1.81 19.01
CA ASN A 150 2.63 -3.20 19.17
C ASN A 150 1.45 -3.35 20.14
N ALA A 151 1.49 -2.64 21.27
CA ALA A 151 0.36 -2.60 22.20
C ALA A 151 -0.90 -2.05 21.52
N PHE A 152 -0.76 -1.04 20.67
CA PHE A 152 -1.87 -0.47 19.91
C PHE A 152 -2.37 -1.43 18.81
N LEU A 153 -1.49 -2.02 18.01
CA LEU A 153 -1.85 -2.96 16.95
C LEU A 153 -2.59 -4.19 17.50
N SER A 154 -2.19 -4.68 18.68
CA SER A 154 -2.92 -5.73 19.41
C SER A 154 -4.36 -5.30 19.74
N GLN A 155 -4.57 -4.06 20.20
CA GLN A 155 -5.90 -3.51 20.45
C GLN A 155 -6.72 -3.32 19.17
N VAL A 156 -6.09 -2.87 18.08
CA VAL A 156 -6.74 -2.75 16.77
C VAL A 156 -7.19 -4.12 16.28
N ALA A 157 -6.31 -5.12 16.26
CA ALA A 157 -6.65 -6.47 15.82
C ALA A 157 -7.80 -7.05 16.65
N ALA A 158 -7.75 -6.93 17.98
CA ALA A 158 -8.84 -7.36 18.87
C ALA A 158 -10.16 -6.62 18.59
N THR A 159 -10.10 -5.34 18.23
CA THR A 159 -11.27 -4.53 17.88
C THR A 159 -11.86 -4.97 16.54
N VAL A 160 -11.03 -5.09 15.50
CA VAL A 160 -11.44 -5.52 14.16
C VAL A 160 -12.08 -6.92 14.22
N ARG A 161 -11.50 -7.85 14.99
CA ARG A 161 -12.04 -9.22 15.16
C ARG A 161 -13.47 -9.29 15.71
N ARG A 162 -13.93 -8.26 16.43
CA ARG A 162 -15.32 -8.21 16.93
C ARG A 162 -16.34 -7.89 15.84
N HIS A 163 -15.88 -7.30 14.74
CA HIS A 163 -16.73 -6.77 13.68
C HIS A 163 -16.48 -7.41 12.31
N PHE A 164 -15.36 -8.12 12.13
CA PHE A 164 -14.94 -8.68 10.86
C PHE A 164 -14.47 -10.14 11.00
N GLY A 165 -15.02 -11.01 10.15
CA GLY A 165 -14.77 -12.46 10.16
C GLY A 165 -13.70 -12.96 9.19
N GLY A 166 -13.13 -12.10 8.34
CA GLY A 166 -12.11 -12.45 7.34
C GLY A 166 -10.67 -12.39 7.87
N ARG A 167 -9.69 -12.43 6.96
CA ARG A 167 -8.26 -12.37 7.31
C ARG A 167 -7.84 -10.95 7.70
N ILE A 168 -7.01 -10.78 8.72
CA ILE A 168 -6.49 -9.47 9.15
C ILE A 168 -4.97 -9.44 9.00
N THR A 169 -4.46 -8.32 8.53
CA THR A 169 -3.04 -8.00 8.41
C THR A 169 -2.80 -6.54 8.80
N TYR A 170 -1.56 -6.07 8.63
CA TYR A 170 -1.10 -4.71 8.85
C TYR A 170 -0.05 -4.40 7.79
N ALA A 171 0.02 -3.17 7.28
CA ALA A 171 1.06 -2.76 6.33
C ALA A 171 2.20 -2.06 7.09
N SER A 172 3.28 -2.80 7.35
CA SER A 172 4.39 -2.33 8.18
C SER A 172 5.49 -1.68 7.36
N ALA A 173 6.03 -0.60 7.89
CA ALA A 173 7.27 -0.03 7.40
C ALA A 173 8.49 -0.88 7.81
N PRO A 174 9.63 -0.78 7.10
CA PRO A 174 10.86 -1.48 7.47
C PRO A 174 11.42 -1.15 8.86
N TRP A 175 11.05 0.00 9.44
CA TRP A 175 11.47 0.41 10.79
C TRP A 175 10.52 -0.03 11.90
N GLU A 176 9.40 -0.68 11.59
CA GLU A 176 8.43 -1.17 12.58
C GLU A 176 8.69 -2.64 12.92
N ALA A 177 9.13 -2.91 14.14
CA ALA A 177 9.32 -4.26 14.66
C ALA A 177 7.98 -4.82 15.16
N VAL A 178 7.13 -5.23 14.22
CA VAL A 178 5.75 -5.65 14.52
C VAL A 178 5.68 -7.03 15.17
N ASP A 179 4.91 -7.14 16.26
CA ASP A 179 4.42 -8.42 16.77
C ASP A 179 3.28 -8.91 15.88
N TRP A 180 3.59 -9.94 15.07
CA TRP A 180 2.63 -10.51 14.14
C TRP A 180 1.63 -11.47 14.78
N ALA A 181 1.78 -11.83 16.07
CA ALA A 181 0.91 -12.80 16.75
C ALA A 181 -0.62 -12.58 16.53
N PRO A 182 -1.18 -11.35 16.60
CA PRO A 182 -2.62 -11.13 16.47
C PRO A 182 -3.15 -11.11 15.02
N PHE A 183 -2.27 -11.16 14.01
CA PHE A 183 -2.60 -11.09 12.59
C PHE A 183 -2.56 -12.47 11.90
N ASP A 184 -3.24 -12.63 10.77
CA ASP A 184 -3.20 -13.89 10.00
C ASP A 184 -2.11 -13.87 8.92
N VAL A 185 -1.74 -12.68 8.45
CA VAL A 185 -0.82 -12.44 7.35
C VAL A 185 0.19 -11.39 7.79
N VAL A 186 1.46 -11.61 7.49
CA VAL A 186 2.53 -10.63 7.64
C VAL A 186 2.48 -9.68 6.45
N GLY A 187 2.22 -8.40 6.66
CA GLY A 187 2.08 -7.40 5.60
C GLY A 187 3.20 -6.36 5.64
N VAL A 188 4.00 -6.29 4.59
CA VAL A 188 5.22 -5.46 4.57
C VAL A 188 5.24 -4.52 3.36
N ASP A 189 5.61 -3.27 3.60
CA ASP A 189 5.85 -2.28 2.55
C ASP A 189 7.32 -2.43 2.09
N ALA A 190 7.52 -3.27 1.07
CA ALA A 190 8.83 -3.79 0.66
C ALA A 190 9.39 -3.04 -0.56
N TYR A 191 9.95 -1.86 -0.30
CA TYR A 191 10.69 -1.09 -1.29
C TYR A 191 12.17 -1.49 -1.32
N ARG A 192 12.60 -2.04 -2.46
CA ARG A 192 14.00 -2.31 -2.76
C ARG A 192 14.66 -1.01 -3.26
N ALA A 193 15.83 -0.72 -2.73
CA ALA A 193 16.61 0.49 -2.98
C ALA A 193 18.09 0.14 -3.14
N ALA A 194 18.94 1.13 -3.43
CA ALA A 194 20.38 0.91 -3.52
C ALA A 194 20.98 0.42 -2.19
N TYR A 195 20.48 0.92 -1.06
CA TYR A 195 21.06 0.67 0.26
C TYR A 195 20.73 -0.73 0.82
N ASN A 196 19.70 -1.40 0.33
CA ASN A 196 19.30 -2.74 0.76
C ASN A 196 19.32 -3.77 -0.38
N ALA A 197 19.86 -3.45 -1.55
CA ALA A 197 19.86 -4.36 -2.70
C ALA A 197 20.46 -5.74 -2.36
N ASP A 198 21.55 -5.76 -1.57
CA ASP A 198 22.23 -7.00 -1.16
C ASP A 198 21.49 -7.77 -0.06
N SER A 199 20.69 -7.09 0.77
CA SER A 199 19.98 -7.67 1.93
C SER A 199 18.49 -7.90 1.70
N PHE A 200 17.91 -7.37 0.62
CA PHE A 200 16.47 -7.33 0.41
C PHE A 200 15.81 -8.71 0.44
N ARG A 201 16.45 -9.72 -0.17
CA ARG A 201 15.95 -11.10 -0.12
C ARG A 201 15.99 -11.68 1.29
N ASP A 202 17.03 -11.38 2.05
CA ASP A 202 17.17 -11.86 3.43
C ASP A 202 16.14 -11.18 4.35
N GLU A 203 15.84 -9.91 4.12
CA GLU A 203 14.74 -9.18 4.80
C GLU A 203 13.38 -9.87 4.54
N LEU A 204 13.08 -10.20 3.28
CA LEU A 204 11.85 -10.94 2.94
C LEU A 204 11.80 -12.32 3.61
N ARG A 205 12.90 -13.09 3.59
CA ARG A 205 12.98 -14.40 4.25
C ARG A 205 12.81 -14.30 5.76
N ALA A 206 13.30 -13.23 6.38
CA ALA A 206 13.15 -13.03 7.82
C ALA A 206 11.67 -12.96 8.21
N HIS A 207 10.82 -12.32 7.39
CA HIS A 207 9.38 -12.28 7.62
C HIS A 207 8.70 -13.66 7.50
N MET A 208 9.23 -14.56 6.69
CA MET A 208 8.72 -15.94 6.57
C MET A 208 8.87 -16.74 7.88
N SER A 209 9.81 -16.34 8.75
CA SER A 209 10.07 -17.04 10.03
C SER A 209 8.88 -17.00 11.00
N HIS A 210 7.91 -16.10 10.79
CA HIS A 210 6.68 -16.04 11.58
C HIS A 210 5.69 -17.19 11.30
N GLY A 211 5.95 -18.03 10.28
CA GLY A 211 5.10 -19.18 9.96
C GLY A 211 3.72 -18.81 9.43
N LYS A 212 3.58 -17.58 8.91
CA LYS A 212 2.35 -17.01 8.33
C LYS A 212 2.61 -16.62 6.88
N PRO A 213 1.59 -16.59 6.01
CA PRO A 213 1.73 -16.02 4.68
C PRO A 213 2.29 -14.60 4.76
N VAL A 214 3.24 -14.27 3.89
CA VAL A 214 3.81 -12.93 3.76
C VAL A 214 3.20 -12.26 2.53
N ALA A 215 2.66 -11.06 2.71
CA ALA A 215 2.17 -10.20 1.65
C ALA A 215 3.03 -8.93 1.57
N VAL A 216 3.49 -8.60 0.38
CA VAL A 216 4.04 -7.30 0.08
C VAL A 216 2.86 -6.36 -0.16
N THR A 217 2.52 -5.59 0.87
CA THR A 217 1.36 -4.66 0.89
C THR A 217 1.62 -3.39 0.08
N GLU A 218 2.88 -3.11 -0.18
CA GLU A 218 3.31 -2.00 -1.01
C GLU A 218 4.69 -2.26 -1.62
N TYR A 219 4.83 -2.07 -2.93
CA TYR A 219 6.11 -1.93 -3.63
C TYR A 219 5.90 -1.13 -4.92
N GLY A 220 6.92 -0.41 -5.38
CA GLY A 220 6.84 0.31 -6.65
C GLY A 220 8.01 1.25 -6.84
N THR A 221 8.02 1.94 -7.97
CA THR A 221 8.95 3.04 -8.23
C THR A 221 8.33 4.09 -9.17
N CYS A 222 9.03 5.19 -9.38
CA CYS A 222 8.63 6.28 -10.26
C CYS A 222 9.23 6.18 -11.67
N ALA A 223 8.71 6.95 -12.63
CA ALA A 223 9.08 6.87 -14.05
C ALA A 223 10.22 7.82 -14.43
N TYR A 224 11.38 7.70 -13.76
CA TYR A 224 12.61 8.38 -14.15
C TYR A 224 13.84 7.51 -13.89
N ARG A 225 14.93 7.77 -14.61
CA ARG A 225 16.15 6.96 -14.52
C ARG A 225 16.70 6.93 -13.09
N GLY A 226 16.90 5.73 -12.54
CA GLY A 226 17.43 5.52 -11.19
C GLY A 226 16.39 5.73 -10.08
N ALA A 227 15.11 5.88 -10.42
CA ALA A 227 14.05 5.94 -9.42
C ALA A 227 13.99 4.65 -8.57
N GLY A 228 14.28 3.48 -9.18
CA GLY A 228 14.27 2.20 -8.47
C GLY A 228 15.24 2.19 -7.30
N GLU A 229 16.37 2.87 -7.43
CA GLU A 229 17.43 2.92 -6.41
C GLU A 229 17.07 3.75 -5.17
N ARG A 230 15.92 4.45 -5.18
CA ARG A 230 15.50 5.36 -4.11
C ARG A 230 14.46 4.76 -3.17
N GLY A 231 14.05 3.51 -3.39
CA GLY A 231 13.03 2.83 -2.59
C GLY A 231 11.73 3.64 -2.49
N GLY A 232 11.12 3.66 -1.30
CA GLY A 232 9.87 4.40 -1.04
C GLY A 232 9.98 5.93 -1.22
N MET A 233 11.19 6.47 -1.39
CA MET A 233 11.45 7.90 -1.58
C MET A 233 11.55 8.32 -3.06
N ALA A 234 11.20 7.44 -4.00
CA ALA A 234 11.26 7.77 -5.43
C ALA A 234 10.34 8.94 -5.83
N TRP A 235 9.30 9.27 -5.05
CA TRP A 235 8.49 10.48 -5.30
C TRP A 235 9.25 11.80 -5.15
N GLN A 236 10.41 11.80 -4.46
CA GLN A 236 11.30 12.96 -4.38
C GLN A 236 12.15 13.05 -5.64
N VAL A 237 11.56 13.58 -6.71
CA VAL A 237 12.18 13.67 -8.03
C VAL A 237 13.40 14.62 -8.00
N PRO A 238 14.60 14.15 -8.37
CA PRO A 238 15.75 15.02 -8.59
C PRO A 238 15.47 16.12 -9.62
N ARG A 239 16.07 17.30 -9.46
CA ARG A 239 15.84 18.44 -10.37
C ARG A 239 16.24 18.13 -11.83
N ASP A 240 17.25 17.28 -12.00
CA ASP A 240 17.81 16.83 -13.27
C ASP A 240 17.31 15.42 -13.67
N ALA A 241 16.23 14.94 -13.06
CA ALA A 241 15.64 13.66 -13.38
C ALA A 241 15.26 13.58 -14.86
N ILE A 242 15.65 12.47 -15.50
CA ILE A 242 15.32 12.17 -16.89
C ILE A 242 14.15 11.18 -16.87
N PRO A 243 12.97 11.54 -17.42
CA PRO A 243 11.84 10.63 -17.51
C PRO A 243 12.21 9.30 -18.20
N ASP A 244 11.79 8.19 -17.60
CA ASP A 244 12.06 6.82 -18.05
C ASP A 244 10.96 5.89 -17.52
N GLU A 245 9.96 5.59 -18.35
CA GLU A 245 8.93 4.61 -17.99
C GLU A 245 9.46 3.16 -18.03
N ASP A 246 10.58 2.90 -18.71
CA ASP A 246 11.20 1.57 -18.71
C ASP A 246 11.80 1.25 -17.33
N GLU A 247 12.11 2.27 -16.51
CA GLU A 247 12.53 2.08 -15.11
C GLU A 247 11.45 1.36 -14.30
N GLN A 248 10.20 1.84 -14.35
CA GLN A 248 9.08 1.19 -13.65
C GLN A 248 8.85 -0.25 -14.13
N ALA A 249 8.95 -0.48 -15.44
CA ALA A 249 8.76 -1.80 -16.03
C ALA A 249 9.85 -2.81 -15.61
N ARG A 250 11.13 -2.37 -15.60
CA ARG A 250 12.25 -3.18 -15.11
C ARG A 250 12.08 -3.52 -13.63
N TYR A 251 11.80 -2.51 -12.80
CA TYR A 251 11.60 -2.68 -11.37
C TYR A 251 10.43 -3.63 -11.06
N LEU A 252 9.30 -3.48 -11.74
CA LEU A 252 8.16 -4.39 -11.59
C LEU A 252 8.56 -5.84 -11.87
N THR A 253 9.25 -6.08 -12.98
CA THR A 253 9.63 -7.44 -13.40
C THR A 253 10.59 -8.07 -12.40
N GLU A 254 11.66 -7.35 -12.05
CA GLU A 254 12.68 -7.79 -11.08
C GLU A 254 12.06 -8.16 -9.73
N LEU A 255 11.19 -7.29 -9.19
CA LEU A 255 10.61 -7.49 -7.86
C LEU A 255 9.60 -8.65 -7.87
N LEU A 256 8.80 -8.80 -8.93
CA LEU A 256 7.91 -9.96 -9.06
C LEU A 256 8.69 -11.28 -9.11
N ASP A 257 9.82 -11.33 -9.84
CA ASP A 257 10.68 -12.52 -9.90
C ASP A 257 11.25 -12.85 -8.50
N ILE A 258 11.73 -11.83 -7.76
CA ILE A 258 12.18 -12.00 -6.37
C ILE A 258 11.04 -12.55 -5.50
N PHE A 259 9.85 -11.94 -5.55
CA PHE A 259 8.72 -12.33 -4.72
C PHE A 259 8.25 -13.76 -5.01
N GLU A 260 8.32 -14.19 -6.27
CA GLU A 260 8.01 -15.56 -6.68
C GLU A 260 9.01 -16.57 -6.13
N GLU A 261 10.29 -16.29 -6.26
CA GLU A 261 11.37 -17.14 -5.78
C GLU A 261 11.40 -17.25 -4.26
N GLU A 262 11.16 -16.15 -3.54
CA GLU A 262 11.13 -16.13 -2.07
C GLU A 262 9.81 -16.64 -1.48
N GLY A 263 8.81 -16.94 -2.31
CA GLY A 263 7.54 -17.53 -1.86
C GLY A 263 6.57 -16.54 -1.21
N VAL A 264 6.59 -15.28 -1.62
CA VAL A 264 5.57 -14.27 -1.22
C VAL A 264 4.18 -14.76 -1.64
N ASP A 265 3.20 -14.60 -0.75
CA ASP A 265 1.80 -14.99 -1.01
C ASP A 265 1.11 -13.99 -1.92
N THR A 266 1.19 -12.70 -1.60
CA THR A 266 0.50 -11.63 -2.31
C THR A 266 1.43 -10.43 -2.52
N ALA A 267 1.45 -9.83 -3.70
CA ALA A 267 2.22 -8.61 -3.98
C ALA A 267 1.33 -7.50 -4.58
N LEU A 268 1.35 -6.32 -3.97
CA LEU A 268 0.47 -5.18 -4.31
C LEU A 268 1.29 -3.97 -4.78
N TRP A 269 1.25 -3.68 -6.08
CA TRP A 269 1.97 -2.53 -6.65
C TRP A 269 1.38 -1.20 -6.16
N PHE A 270 2.22 -0.29 -5.69
CA PHE A 270 1.84 1.09 -5.45
C PHE A 270 2.16 1.89 -6.71
N THR A 271 1.18 2.42 -7.44
CA THR A 271 -0.29 2.38 -7.27
C THR A 271 -0.97 2.42 -8.64
N PHE A 272 -2.31 2.35 -8.72
CA PHE A 272 -3.03 2.51 -10.00
C PHE A 272 -2.74 3.88 -10.62
N ALA A 273 -2.99 4.95 -9.88
CA ALA A 273 -2.81 6.33 -10.33
C ALA A 273 -2.23 7.21 -9.22
N GLY A 274 -1.36 8.14 -9.59
CA GLY A 274 -0.89 9.23 -8.73
C GLY A 274 -1.72 10.50 -8.93
N TYR A 275 -2.92 10.55 -8.34
CA TYR A 275 -3.89 11.64 -8.57
C TYR A 275 -3.36 13.05 -8.22
N SER A 276 -2.39 13.16 -7.33
CA SER A 276 -1.73 14.43 -6.96
C SER A 276 -0.55 14.83 -7.86
N ARG A 277 -0.26 14.05 -8.91
CA ARG A 277 0.91 14.21 -9.80
C ARG A 277 0.51 14.23 -11.29
N PRO A 278 -0.43 15.10 -11.73
CA PRO A 278 -0.82 15.16 -13.15
C PRO A 278 0.25 15.84 -14.02
N GLY A 279 0.25 15.51 -15.31
CA GLY A 279 1.04 16.19 -16.34
C GLY A 279 2.55 16.19 -16.06
N GLU A 280 3.14 17.38 -15.94
CA GLU A 280 4.58 17.55 -15.73
C GLU A 280 5.10 16.98 -14.39
N HIS A 281 4.20 16.74 -13.43
CA HIS A 281 4.53 16.15 -12.13
C HIS A 281 4.54 14.62 -12.13
N ASP A 282 4.14 13.98 -13.25
CA ASP A 282 4.07 12.53 -13.42
C ASP A 282 5.39 11.78 -13.13
N PRO A 283 6.60 12.35 -13.34
CA PRO A 283 7.83 11.70 -12.91
C PRO A 283 7.87 11.39 -11.41
N GLY A 284 7.11 12.09 -10.56
CA GLY A 284 6.98 11.78 -9.13
C GLY A 284 5.81 10.84 -8.79
N SER A 285 5.16 10.27 -9.80
CA SER A 285 4.03 9.35 -9.66
C SER A 285 4.51 7.91 -9.69
N TYR A 286 4.05 7.13 -8.72
CA TYR A 286 4.14 5.67 -8.70
C TYR A 286 3.06 4.99 -9.57
N GLY A 287 2.11 5.76 -10.08
CA GLY A 287 0.96 5.27 -10.85
C GLY A 287 1.38 4.48 -12.09
N VAL A 288 0.69 3.37 -12.37
CA VAL A 288 0.80 2.65 -13.66
C VAL A 288 0.13 3.41 -14.81
N VAL A 289 -0.72 4.39 -14.48
CA VAL A 289 -1.28 5.35 -15.43
C VAL A 289 -0.73 6.75 -15.16
N ARG A 290 -0.61 7.56 -16.23
CA ARG A 290 -0.34 9.00 -16.16
C ARG A 290 -1.66 9.74 -16.09
N MET A 291 -1.83 10.61 -15.10
CA MET A 291 -3.00 11.49 -15.01
C MET A 291 -2.86 12.66 -16.00
N LEU A 292 -3.86 12.82 -16.86
CA LEU A 292 -3.97 13.94 -17.81
C LEU A 292 -4.72 15.13 -17.18
N ASP A 293 -5.65 14.84 -16.28
CA ASP A 293 -6.35 15.76 -15.38
C ASP A 293 -6.85 14.99 -14.14
N GLU A 294 -7.82 15.52 -13.39
CA GLU A 294 -8.34 14.89 -12.18
C GLU A 294 -9.05 13.55 -12.43
N ARG A 295 -9.47 13.25 -13.67
CA ARG A 295 -10.27 12.06 -14.02
C ARG A 295 -9.72 11.24 -15.17
N ARG A 296 -9.11 11.88 -16.16
CA ARG A 296 -8.60 11.23 -17.37
C ARG A 296 -7.16 10.80 -17.17
N TRP A 297 -6.84 9.63 -17.68
CA TRP A 297 -5.51 9.05 -17.62
C TRP A 297 -5.17 8.28 -18.90
N GLU A 298 -3.88 8.05 -19.11
CA GLU A 298 -3.34 7.18 -20.16
C GLU A 298 -2.41 6.12 -19.55
N PRO A 299 -2.35 4.90 -20.10
CA PRO A 299 -1.46 3.85 -19.58
C PRO A 299 0.01 4.19 -19.82
N LYS A 300 0.87 3.89 -18.85
CA LYS A 300 2.34 3.91 -18.99
C LYS A 300 2.86 2.56 -19.47
N LYS A 301 4.14 2.46 -19.83
CA LYS A 301 4.77 1.16 -20.18
C LYS A 301 4.63 0.10 -19.09
N VAL A 302 4.70 0.48 -17.80
CA VAL A 302 4.52 -0.45 -16.68
C VAL A 302 3.11 -1.06 -16.63
N PHE A 303 2.07 -0.35 -17.12
CA PHE A 303 0.72 -0.90 -17.26
C PHE A 303 0.73 -2.13 -18.16
N HIS A 304 1.33 -1.99 -19.35
CA HIS A 304 1.41 -3.08 -20.33
C HIS A 304 2.31 -4.22 -19.84
N THR A 305 3.39 -3.89 -19.14
CA THR A 305 4.29 -4.88 -18.55
C THR A 305 3.58 -5.70 -17.46
N MET A 306 2.82 -5.04 -16.60
CA MET A 306 2.01 -5.68 -15.55
C MET A 306 0.94 -6.59 -16.16
N ALA A 307 0.20 -6.10 -17.16
CA ALA A 307 -0.81 -6.89 -17.84
C ALA A 307 -0.21 -8.18 -18.42
N ALA A 308 0.93 -8.08 -19.13
CA ALA A 308 1.63 -9.23 -19.69
C ALA A 308 2.07 -10.24 -18.61
N ARG A 309 2.76 -9.77 -17.56
CA ARG A 309 3.20 -10.64 -16.45
C ARG A 309 2.02 -11.38 -15.81
N ASN A 310 0.90 -10.70 -15.58
CA ASN A 310 -0.29 -11.28 -14.96
C ASN A 310 -1.02 -12.28 -15.87
N THR A 311 -1.00 -12.08 -17.19
CA THR A 311 -1.51 -13.07 -18.15
C THR A 311 -0.66 -14.34 -18.17
N ASP A 312 0.67 -14.21 -18.18
CA ASP A 312 1.57 -15.37 -18.28
C ASP A 312 1.38 -16.33 -17.10
N LYS A 313 1.21 -15.81 -15.88
CA LYS A 313 0.89 -16.62 -14.67
C LYS A 313 -0.36 -17.48 -14.86
N ARG A 314 -1.42 -16.92 -15.47
CA ARG A 314 -2.69 -17.64 -15.67
C ARG A 314 -2.59 -18.74 -16.73
N GLY A 315 -1.55 -18.71 -17.57
CA GLY A 315 -1.27 -19.79 -18.53
C GLY A 315 -0.47 -20.96 -17.93
N GLU A 316 0.13 -20.78 -16.76
CA GLU A 316 0.94 -21.78 -16.07
C GLU A 316 0.13 -22.59 -15.02
N GLU A 317 -1.01 -22.07 -14.57
CA GLU A 317 -1.98 -22.73 -13.66
C GLU A 317 -2.98 -23.64 -14.40
#